data_AF-A0A849DU82-F1
#
_entry.id   AF-A0A849DU82-F1
#
_cell.length_a   1.000
_cell.length_b   1.000
_cell.length_c   1.000
_cell.angle_alpha   90.00
_cell.angle_beta   90.00
_cell.angle_gamma   90.00
#
_symmetry.space_group_name_H-M   'P 1'
#
loop_
_entity.id
_entity.type
_entity.pdbx_description
1 polymer ?
#
loop_
_entity_poly.entity_id
_entity_poly.type
_entity_poly.pdbx_seq_one_letter_code
_entity_poly.pdbx_strand_id
1 'polypeptide(L)' 'TWSKSLPEAYERLLLDTLHGDSTLFTRSDEVEAEWRVVQPILDNLEKLKPCSYPPNAWGMPEADRLFYGVEGQWRNE' A
#
# COMPACT_ATOMS: atom_id res chain seq x y z
N THR A 1 -10.19 -20.25 -27.97
CA THR A 1 -8.85 -19.84 -27.49
C THR A 1 -9.05 -19.14 -26.16
N TRP A 2 -8.98 -19.89 -25.06
CA TRP A 2 -9.20 -19.34 -23.72
C TRP A 2 -8.01 -18.43 -23.40
N SER A 3 -8.26 -17.13 -23.30
CA SER A 3 -7.32 -16.20 -22.69
C SER A 3 -6.99 -16.73 -21.31
N LYS A 4 -5.74 -17.12 -21.09
CA LYS A 4 -5.24 -17.46 -19.76
C LYS A 4 -5.07 -16.15 -19.01
N SER A 5 -6.18 -15.51 -18.62
CA SER A 5 -6.16 -14.34 -17.76
C SER A 5 -5.70 -14.77 -16.37
N LEU A 6 -4.91 -13.91 -15.71
CA LEU A 6 -4.61 -14.10 -14.30
C LEU A 6 -5.95 -14.11 -13.52
N PRO A 7 -6.10 -14.98 -12.51
CA PRO A 7 -7.31 -15.01 -11.71
C PRO A 7 -7.52 -13.65 -11.04
N GLU A 8 -8.78 -13.23 -10.92
CA GLU A 8 -9.09 -11.99 -10.23
C GLU A 8 -8.73 -12.11 -8.74
N ALA A 9 -8.38 -10.99 -8.10
CA ALA A 9 -7.91 -11.00 -6.70
C ALA A 9 -8.89 -11.72 -5.76
N TYR A 10 -10.19 -11.45 -5.91
CA TYR A 10 -11.21 -12.11 -5.09
C TYR A 10 -11.41 -13.58 -5.45
N GLU A 11 -11.33 -13.95 -6.73
CA GLU A 11 -11.42 -15.36 -7.15
C GLU A 11 -10.34 -16.19 -6.46
N ARG A 12 -9.11 -15.66 -6.41
CA ARG A 12 -8.00 -16.29 -5.72
C ARG A 12 -8.23 -16.41 -4.21
N LEU A 13 -8.61 -15.32 -3.54
CA LEU A 13 -8.81 -15.32 -2.08
C LEU A 13 -9.94 -16.26 -1.65
N LEU A 14 -11.03 -16.32 -2.42
CA LEU A 14 -12.14 -17.23 -2.14
C LEU A 14 -11.72 -18.69 -2.32
N LEU A 15 -10.95 -19.00 -3.37
CA LEU A 15 -10.42 -20.35 -3.58
C LEU A 15 -9.47 -20.77 -2.45
N ASP A 16 -8.58 -19.88 -2.02
CA ASP A 16 -7.64 -20.14 -0.92
C ASP A 16 -8.38 -20.37 0.41
N THR A 17 -9.48 -19.63 0.65
CA THR A 17 -10.36 -19.86 1.80
C THR A 17 -10.98 -21.26 1.80
N LEU A 18 -11.46 -21.73 0.64
CA LEU A 18 -12.04 -23.08 0.51
C LEU A 18 -11.01 -24.20 0.71
N HIS A 19 -9.76 -23.95 0.32
CA HIS A 19 -8.65 -24.88 0.56
C HIS A 19 -8.03 -24.77 1.95
N GLY A 20 -8.44 -23.79 2.77
CA GLY A 20 -7.84 -23.52 4.07
C GLY A 20 -6.42 -22.96 4.01
N ASP A 21 -6.04 -22.36 2.88
CA ASP A 21 -4.75 -21.69 2.70
C ASP A 21 -4.84 -20.25 3.21
N SER A 22 -4.12 -19.96 4.30
CA SER A 22 -4.11 -18.64 4.95
C SER A 22 -2.93 -17.76 4.52
N THR A 23 -2.15 -18.14 3.50
CA THR A 23 -0.91 -17.43 3.13
C THR A 23 -1.11 -16.00 2.64
N LEU A 24 -2.26 -15.72 1.99
CA LEU A 24 -2.61 -14.38 1.49
C LEU A 24 -3.48 -13.57 2.48
N PHE A 25 -3.66 -14.06 3.71
CA PHE A 25 -4.42 -13.38 4.73
C PHE A 25 -3.48 -12.82 5.81
N THR A 26 -3.66 -11.55 6.14
CA THR A 26 -2.92 -10.91 7.24
C THR A 26 -3.34 -11.52 8.57
N ARG A 27 -2.36 -11.87 9.41
CA ARG A 27 -2.64 -12.40 10.75
C ARG A 27 -3.04 -11.29 11.71
N SER A 28 -3.75 -11.65 12.79
CA SER A 28 -4.19 -10.66 13.78
C SER A 28 -3.04 -9.88 14.43
N ASP A 29 -1.92 -10.54 14.73
CA ASP A 29 -0.75 -9.89 15.33
C ASP A 29 -0.01 -8.97 14.36
N GLU A 30 -0.04 -9.29 13.07
CA GLU A 30 0.48 -8.43 12.00
C GLU A 30 -0.39 -7.17 11.86
N VAL A 31 -1.72 -7.32 11.86
CA VAL A 31 -2.66 -6.18 11.82
C VAL A 31 -2.42 -5.24 13.01
N GLU A 32 -2.26 -5.76 14.22
CA GLU A 32 -1.94 -4.93 15.40
C GLU A 32 -0.57 -4.24 15.28
N ALA A 33 0.42 -4.87 14.63
CA ALA A 33 1.71 -4.25 14.35
C ALA A 33 1.59 -3.11 13.33
N GLU A 34 0.82 -3.32 12.26
CA GLU A 34 0.52 -2.30 11.24
C GLU A 34 -0.17 -1.09 11.86
N TRP A 35 -1.19 -1.31 12.69
CA TRP A 35 -1.89 -0.24 13.40
C TRP A 35 -0.98 0.54 14.35
N ARG A 36 -0.05 -0.11 15.05
CA ARG A 36 0.94 0.60 15.89
C ARG A 36 1.81 1.58 15.09
N VAL A 37 2.05 1.32 13.81
CA VAL A 37 2.83 2.21 12.94
C VAL A 37 1.95 3.34 12.39
N VAL A 38 0.73 3.04 11.96
CA VAL A 38 -0.14 4.01 11.29
C VAL A 38 -0.88 4.93 12.27
N GLN A 39 -1.29 4.42 13.44
CA GLN A 39 -2.13 5.15 14.40
C GLN A 39 -1.53 6.52 14.83
N PRO A 40 -0.23 6.64 15.17
CA PRO A 40 0.34 7.94 15.57
C PRO A 40 0.28 9.00 14.46
N ILE A 41 0.31 8.60 13.19
CA ILE A 41 0.15 9.50 12.05
C ILE A 41 -1.30 9.99 11.98
N LEU A 42 -2.26 9.06 12.11
CA LEU A 42 -3.69 9.36 12.11
C LEU A 42 -4.08 10.31 13.25
N ASP A 43 -3.58 10.05 14.46
CA ASP A 43 -3.84 10.87 15.65
C ASP A 43 -3.34 12.32 15.52
N ASN A 44 -2.43 12.58 14.59
CA ASN A 44 -1.85 13.91 14.36
C ASN A 44 -2.23 14.51 13.01
N LEU A 45 -3.18 13.92 12.27
CA LEU A 45 -3.58 14.37 10.93
C LEU A 45 -3.97 15.86 10.89
N GLU A 46 -4.71 16.35 11.88
CA GLU A 46 -5.14 17.76 11.92
C GLU A 46 -3.98 18.75 12.06
N LYS A 47 -2.84 18.29 12.59
CA LYS A 47 -1.62 19.10 12.73
C LYS A 47 -0.77 19.08 11.46
N LEU A 48 -1.01 18.14 10.57
CA LEU A 48 -0.31 17.99 9.30
C LEU A 48 -1.03 18.81 8.23
N LYS A 49 -0.29 19.66 7.51
CA LYS A 49 -0.82 20.35 6.33
C LYS A 49 -0.54 19.49 5.10
N PRO A 50 -1.55 18.91 4.43
CA PRO A 50 -1.32 18.17 3.20
C PRO A 50 -0.85 19.12 2.11
N CYS A 51 0.12 18.67 1.32
CA CYS A 51 0.59 19.41 0.16
C CYS A 51 -0.31 19.12 -1.04
N SER A 52 -0.66 20.16 -1.79
CA SER A 52 -1.45 20.03 -3.02
C SER A 52 -0.55 19.66 -4.19
N TYR A 53 -1.06 18.85 -5.10
CA TYR A 53 -0.40 18.48 -6.35
C TYR A 53 -1.42 18.43 -7.48
N PRO A 54 -1.02 18.69 -8.75
CA PRO A 54 -1.94 18.71 -9.86
C PRO A 54 -2.48 17.29 -10.17
N PRO A 55 -3.70 17.16 -10.71
CA PRO A 55 -4.23 15.88 -11.14
C PRO A 55 -3.34 15.26 -12.22
N ASN A 56 -3.26 13.93 -12.26
CA ASN A 56 -2.38 13.15 -13.14
C ASN A 56 -0.87 13.35 -12.92
N ALA A 57 -0.45 14.03 -11.86
CA ALA A 57 0.94 14.00 -11.40
C ALA A 57 1.16 12.86 -10.41
N TRP A 58 2.42 12.40 -10.34
CA TRP A 58 2.88 11.38 -9.39
C TRP A 58 2.92 11.86 -7.93
N GLY A 59 2.76 13.16 -7.69
CA GLY A 59 2.77 13.76 -6.36
C GLY A 59 3.42 15.13 -6.36
N MET A 60 3.79 15.58 -5.15
CA MET A 60 4.52 16.83 -4.93
C MET A 60 6.03 16.64 -5.17
N PRO A 61 6.76 17.62 -5.73
CA PRO A 61 8.21 17.54 -5.89
C PRO A 61 8.97 17.35 -4.56
N GLU A 62 8.40 17.80 -3.44
CA GLU A 62 9.00 17.61 -2.13
C GLU A 62 8.99 16.16 -1.65
N ALA A 63 8.22 15.26 -2.29
CA ALA A 63 8.29 13.82 -2.01
C ALA A 63 9.66 13.21 -2.40
N ASP A 64 10.38 13.83 -3.34
CA ASP A 64 11.73 13.39 -3.73
C ASP A 64 12.75 13.58 -2.59
N ARG A 65 12.44 14.46 -1.63
CA ARG A 65 13.28 14.68 -0.45
C ARG A 65 13.41 13.44 0.42
N LEU A 66 12.48 12.48 0.32
CA LEU A 66 12.57 11.20 1.03
C LEU A 66 13.82 10.41 0.67
N PHE A 67 14.37 10.61 -0.53
CA PHE A 67 15.59 9.95 -0.99
C PHE A 67 16.86 10.77 -0.76
N TYR A 68 16.79 11.93 -0.10
CA TYR A 68 17.99 12.74 0.13
C TYR A 68 18.95 12.04 1.09
N GLY A 69 20.17 11.78 0.60
CA GLY A 69 21.20 11.09 1.38
C GLY A 69 21.08 9.56 1.41
N VAL A 70 20.17 8.99 0.62
CA VAL A 70 20.05 7.54 0.41
C VAL A 70 20.01 7.20 -1.07
N GLU A 71 20.52 6.03 -1.45
CA GLU A 71 20.39 5.57 -2.84
C GLU A 71 18.94 5.12 -3.10
N GLY A 72 18.26 5.78 -4.03
CA GLY A 72 16.89 5.45 -4.42
C GLY A 72 16.21 6.60 -5.16
N GLN A 73 15.18 6.26 -5.93
CA GLN A 73 14.27 7.22 -6.56
C GLN A 73 12.90 6.56 -6.78
N TRP A 74 11.85 7.37 -6.90
CA TRP A 74 10.54 6.88 -7.35
C TRP A 74 10.65 6.27 -8.74
N ARG A 75 10.04 5.11 -8.97
CA ARG A 75 9.91 4.49 -10.29
C ARG A 75 8.51 4.76 -10.80
N ASN A 76 8.40 5.75 -11.68
CA ASN A 76 7.14 6.35 -12.12
C ASN A 76 6.93 6.23 -13.64
N GLU A 77 7.32 5.08 -14.21
CA GLU A 77 7.10 4.69 -15.62
C GLU A 77 5.74 4.02 -15.84
#